data_AF-A0AAD9P664-F1
#
_entry.id   AF-A0AAD9P664-F1
#
_cell.length_a   1.000
_cell.length_b   1.000
_cell.length_c   1.000
_cell.angle_alpha   90.00
_cell.angle_beta   90.00
_cell.angle_gamma   90.00
#
_symmetry.space_group_name_H-M   'P 1'
#
loop_
_entity.id
_entity.type
_entity.pdbx_description
1 polymer ?
#
loop_
_entity_poly.entity_id
_entity_poly.type
_entity_poly.pdbx_seq_one_letter_code
_entity_poly.pdbx_strand_id
1 'polypeptide(L)'
;MSRLQLVLCGLLLIACGSEGWFSDRKECSGTPYNSFTHLCCSDTLHEKTGFNDCCQGELYDKRTAFCWMSYSLMSYTLKCSGKPYHFRKEKCCGGQIMPTYDPSVDCCDGQIIDTSKYVCQKGNVKPL
;
A
#
# COMPACT_ATOMS: atom_id res chain seq x y z
N MET A 1 -3.18 -14.48 -46.75
CA MET A 1 -1.84 -14.91 -47.22
C MET A 1 -0.81 -14.49 -46.17
N SER A 2 -0.70 -15.25 -45.08
CA SER A 2 0.25 -14.95 -44.00
C SER A 2 1.20 -16.13 -43.89
N ARG A 3 2.50 -15.84 -44.01
CA ARG A 3 3.56 -16.82 -44.19
C ARG A 3 3.67 -17.72 -42.96
N LEU A 4 3.39 -19.00 -43.21
CA LEU A 4 3.58 -20.13 -42.32
C LEU A 4 5.09 -20.30 -42.08
N GLN A 5 5.63 -19.81 -40.96
CA GLN A 5 6.98 -20.19 -40.54
C GLN A 5 6.89 -21.56 -39.86
N LEU A 6 7.15 -22.61 -40.66
CA LEU A 6 7.42 -23.95 -40.16
C LEU A 6 8.74 -23.93 -39.40
N VAL A 7 8.69 -24.05 -38.07
CA VAL A 7 9.83 -24.49 -37.26
C VAL A 7 9.54 -25.94 -36.87
N LEU A 8 10.38 -26.85 -37.35
CA LEU A 8 10.31 -28.29 -37.10
C LEU A 8 10.66 -28.58 -35.64
N CYS A 9 9.64 -28.75 -34.79
CA CYS A 9 9.80 -29.45 -33.52
C CYS A 9 9.32 -30.90 -33.72
N GLY A 10 10.16 -31.85 -33.33
CA GLY A 10 10.04 -33.27 -33.69
C GLY A 10 8.70 -33.93 -33.33
N LEU A 11 8.08 -34.53 -34.34
CA LEU A 11 7.39 -35.83 -34.27
C LEU A 11 6.21 -36.03 -33.31
N LEU A 12 5.43 -35.00 -32.98
CA LEU A 12 4.02 -35.20 -32.58
C LEU A 12 3.17 -33.97 -32.89
N LEU A 13 2.06 -34.19 -33.59
CA LEU A 13 1.02 -33.19 -33.85
C LEU A 13 0.33 -32.81 -32.54
N ILE A 14 0.88 -31.83 -31.83
CA ILE A 14 0.20 -31.18 -30.71
C ILE A 14 0.14 -29.70 -31.06
N ALA A 15 -1.07 -29.15 -31.08
CA ALA A 15 -1.27 -27.70 -31.16
C ALA A 15 -0.42 -27.05 -30.07
N CYS A 16 0.40 -26.05 -30.43
CA CYS A 16 1.19 -25.30 -29.46
C CYS A 16 0.23 -24.44 -28.62
N GLY A 17 -0.36 -25.07 -27.60
CA GLY A 17 -1.04 -24.45 -26.48
C GLY A 17 -0.17 -24.70 -25.25
N SER A 18 0.34 -23.61 -24.69
CA SER A 18 0.99 -23.52 -23.38
C SER A 18 2.14 -24.50 -23.11
N GLU A 19 3.35 -24.18 -23.59
CA GLU A 19 4.58 -24.71 -23.00
C GLU A 19 5.30 -23.61 -22.22
N GLY A 20 5.33 -23.77 -20.90
CA GLY A 20 5.95 -22.86 -19.97
C GLY A 20 7.46 -22.82 -20.11
N TRP A 21 7.97 -21.70 -20.59
CA TRP A 21 9.38 -21.29 -20.51
C TRP A 21 9.40 -19.79 -20.19
N PHE A 22 9.68 -19.43 -18.92
CA PHE A 22 10.02 -18.08 -18.43
C PHE A 22 9.38 -16.89 -19.20
N SER A 23 8.11 -16.60 -18.93
CA SER A 23 7.51 -15.34 -19.43
C SER A 23 7.23 -14.40 -18.26
N ASP A 24 8.27 -13.68 -17.81
CA ASP A 24 8.14 -12.43 -17.04
C ASP A 24 7.56 -11.28 -17.88
N ARG A 25 6.99 -11.57 -19.06
CA ARG A 25 6.32 -10.59 -19.89
C ARG A 25 4.97 -10.27 -19.26
N LYS A 26 4.97 -9.32 -18.33
CA LYS A 26 3.73 -8.73 -17.84
C LYS A 26 3.08 -7.95 -18.97
N GLU A 27 1.78 -8.15 -19.13
CA GLU A 27 0.98 -7.46 -20.13
C GLU A 27 -0.07 -6.59 -19.42
N CYS A 28 -0.37 -5.44 -20.03
CA CYS A 28 -1.40 -4.52 -19.59
C CYS A 28 -2.26 -4.23 -20.82
N SER A 29 -3.54 -4.59 -20.81
CA SER A 29 -4.44 -4.40 -21.95
C SER A 29 -3.92 -5.02 -23.26
N GLY A 30 -3.31 -6.20 -23.17
CA GLY A 30 -2.70 -6.89 -24.31
C GLY A 30 -1.40 -6.25 -24.83
N THR A 31 -0.88 -5.21 -24.16
CA THR A 31 0.41 -4.60 -24.47
C THR A 31 1.46 -5.06 -23.45
N PRO A 32 2.56 -5.69 -23.90
CA PRO A 32 3.65 -6.08 -23.01
C PRO A 32 4.34 -4.85 -22.44
N TYR A 33 4.67 -4.89 -21.15
CA TYR A 33 5.36 -3.81 -20.46
C TYR A 33 6.50 -4.32 -19.58
N ASN A 34 7.46 -3.43 -19.29
CA ASN A 34 8.56 -3.72 -18.38
C ASN A 34 8.12 -3.45 -16.93
N SER A 35 7.98 -4.51 -16.11
CA SER A 35 7.53 -4.39 -14.71
C SER A 35 8.54 -3.76 -13.74
N PHE A 36 9.78 -3.54 -14.18
CA PHE A 36 10.76 -2.76 -13.43
C PHE A 36 10.52 -1.26 -13.58
N THR A 37 10.00 -0.81 -14.71
CA THR A 37 9.79 0.61 -15.01
C THR A 37 8.33 1.03 -15.03
N HIS A 38 7.39 0.09 -15.14
CA HIS A 38 5.96 0.36 -15.19
C HIS A 38 5.17 -0.59 -14.27
N LEU A 39 3.94 -0.21 -14.02
CA LEU A 39 2.92 -0.98 -13.32
C LEU A 39 1.59 -0.84 -14.07
N CYS A 40 0.74 -1.85 -14.00
CA CYS A 40 -0.58 -1.85 -14.62
C CYS A 40 -1.65 -1.85 -13.52
N CYS A 41 -2.51 -0.84 -13.50
CA CYS A 41 -3.68 -0.77 -12.61
C CYS A 41 -4.94 -0.77 -13.48
N SER A 42 -5.79 -1.81 -13.38
CA SER A 42 -7.01 -1.99 -14.18
C SER A 42 -6.87 -1.49 -15.62
N ASP A 43 -6.02 -2.17 -16.39
CA ASP A 43 -5.83 -1.92 -17.82
C ASP A 43 -5.16 -0.57 -18.18
N THR A 44 -4.74 0.20 -17.18
CA THR A 44 -3.99 1.45 -17.35
C THR A 44 -2.53 1.26 -16.95
N LEU A 45 -1.63 1.56 -17.88
CA LEU A 45 -0.19 1.51 -17.65
C LEU A 45 0.31 2.83 -17.03
N HIS A 46 1.10 2.72 -15.96
CA HIS A 46 1.71 3.85 -15.27
C HIS A 46 3.22 3.64 -15.13
N GLU A 47 3.99 4.73 -15.13
CA GLU A 47 5.41 4.69 -14.75
C GLU A 47 5.56 4.34 -13.28
N LYS A 48 6.55 3.52 -12.94
CA LYS A 48 6.83 3.08 -11.58
C LYS A 48 7.80 4.05 -10.91
N THR A 49 7.37 4.70 -9.84
CA THR A 49 8.13 5.72 -9.12
C THR A 49 8.66 5.24 -7.77
N GLY A 50 8.48 3.95 -7.45
CA GLY A 50 8.84 3.33 -6.17
C GLY A 50 7.85 3.63 -5.04
N PHE A 51 7.18 4.78 -5.09
CA PHE A 51 6.17 5.21 -4.12
C PHE A 51 4.74 4.92 -4.58
N ASN A 52 4.51 4.69 -5.87
CA ASN A 52 3.19 4.32 -6.35
C ASN A 52 2.93 2.82 -6.31
N ASP A 53 1.65 2.47 -6.19
CA ASP A 53 1.14 1.09 -6.23
C ASP A 53 -0.32 1.09 -6.68
N CYS A 54 -0.90 -0.09 -6.92
CA CYS A 54 -2.30 -0.25 -7.28
C CYS A 54 -3.14 -0.76 -6.11
N CYS A 55 -4.33 -0.20 -5.92
CA CYS A 55 -5.35 -0.73 -5.01
C CYS A 55 -6.68 -0.79 -5.77
N GLN A 56 -7.27 -1.98 -5.95
CA GLN A 56 -8.50 -2.15 -6.75
C GLN A 56 -8.41 -1.53 -8.16
N GLY A 57 -7.21 -1.52 -8.76
CA GLY A 57 -7.01 -0.91 -10.07
C GLY A 57 -6.83 0.60 -10.07
N GLU A 58 -6.84 1.24 -8.91
CA GLU A 58 -6.50 2.66 -8.77
C GLU A 58 -5.03 2.83 -8.38
N LEU A 59 -4.33 3.72 -9.08
CA LEU A 59 -2.99 4.13 -8.71
C LEU A 59 -3.05 4.99 -7.43
N TYR A 60 -2.23 4.66 -6.44
CA TYR A 60 -2.09 5.48 -5.24
C TYR A 60 -0.63 5.69 -4.83
N ASP A 61 -0.38 6.74 -4.04
CA ASP A 61 0.92 7.02 -3.45
C ASP A 61 1.03 6.42 -2.03
N LYS A 62 1.92 5.45 -1.86
CA LYS A 62 2.23 4.76 -0.60
C LYS A 62 2.74 5.67 0.51
N ARG A 63 3.08 6.93 0.22
CA ARG A 63 3.45 7.94 1.22
C ARG A 63 2.22 8.58 1.88
N THR A 64 1.07 8.54 1.21
CA THR A 64 -0.15 9.25 1.64
C THR A 64 -1.32 8.30 1.94
N ALA A 65 -1.28 7.09 1.39
CA ALA A 65 -2.33 6.11 1.55
C ALA A 65 -1.76 4.68 1.59
N PHE A 66 -2.62 3.73 1.92
CA PHE A 66 -2.35 2.30 1.87
C PHE A 66 -3.58 1.55 1.40
N CYS A 67 -3.35 0.40 0.78
CA CYS A 67 -4.42 -0.53 0.44
C CYS A 67 -4.64 -1.50 1.61
N TRP A 68 -5.82 -1.45 2.22
CA TRP A 68 -6.22 -2.37 3.28
C TRP A 68 -6.85 -3.63 2.69
N MET A 69 -6.32 -4.79 3.06
CA MET A 69 -6.78 -6.11 2.61
C MET A 69 -6.89 -6.28 1.09
N SER A 70 -6.20 -5.44 0.30
CA SER A 70 -6.32 -5.36 -1.16
C SER A 70 -7.67 -4.83 -1.70
N TYR A 71 -8.56 -4.28 -0.85
CA TYR A 71 -9.90 -3.83 -1.25
C TYR A 71 -10.20 -2.36 -0.95
N SER A 72 -9.53 -1.75 0.02
CA SER A 72 -9.90 -0.41 0.47
C SER A 72 -8.70 0.51 0.54
N LEU A 73 -8.71 1.54 -0.31
CA LEU A 73 -7.70 2.60 -0.26
C LEU A 73 -7.98 3.50 0.94
N MET A 74 -7.04 3.57 1.88
CA MET A 74 -7.15 4.33 3.12
C MET A 74 -6.06 5.39 3.19
N SER A 75 -6.43 6.62 3.54
CA SER A 75 -5.48 7.70 3.76
C SER A 75 -4.77 7.56 5.11
N TYR A 76 -3.51 7.99 5.18
CA TYR A 76 -2.82 8.20 6.45
C TYR A 76 -3.26 9.46 7.19
N THR A 77 -4.03 10.33 6.53
CA THR A 77 -4.50 11.58 7.13
C THR A 77 -5.85 11.35 7.81
N LEU A 78 -5.89 11.50 9.13
CA LEU A 78 -7.11 11.51 9.94
C LEU A 78 -7.35 12.93 10.48
N LYS A 79 -8.47 13.16 11.18
CA LYS A 79 -8.78 14.45 11.82
C LYS A 79 -8.84 14.31 13.34
N CYS A 80 -8.21 15.24 14.05
CA CYS A 80 -8.27 15.42 15.48
C CYS A 80 -8.87 16.80 15.77
N SER A 81 -10.10 16.85 16.29
CA SER A 81 -10.83 18.12 16.48
C SER A 81 -10.79 19.04 15.25
N GLY A 82 -11.01 18.46 14.07
CA GLY A 82 -11.01 19.17 12.79
C GLY A 82 -9.63 19.39 12.16
N LYS A 83 -8.53 19.19 12.90
CA LYS A 83 -7.17 19.35 12.39
C LYS A 83 -6.67 18.05 11.76
N PRO A 84 -6.14 18.07 10.53
CA PRO A 84 -5.57 16.88 9.91
C PRO A 84 -4.28 16.45 10.65
N TYR A 85 -4.06 15.14 10.79
CA TYR A 85 -2.84 14.55 11.36
C TYR A 85 -2.50 13.23 10.67
N HIS A 86 -1.22 12.85 10.68
CA HIS A 86 -0.73 11.64 10.03
C HIS A 86 -0.68 10.47 11.03
N PHE A 87 -1.62 9.53 10.98
CA PHE A 87 -1.83 8.57 12.07
C PHE A 87 -0.65 7.62 12.34
N ARG A 88 0.26 7.43 11.38
CA ARG A 88 1.49 6.66 11.61
C ARG A 88 2.53 7.38 12.47
N LYS A 89 2.49 8.71 12.52
CA LYS A 89 3.48 9.57 13.21
C LYS A 89 2.89 10.27 14.42
N GLU A 90 1.57 10.37 14.47
CA GLU A 90 0.83 11.19 15.40
C GLU A 90 -0.43 10.45 15.84
N LYS A 91 -0.90 10.74 17.05
CA LYS A 91 -2.18 10.28 17.60
C LYS A 91 -2.98 11.46 18.14
N CYS A 92 -4.29 11.32 18.22
CA CYS A 92 -5.19 12.31 18.81
C CYS A 92 -5.49 11.94 20.26
N CYS A 93 -5.32 12.87 21.19
CA CYS A 93 -5.65 12.72 22.60
C CYS A 93 -6.41 13.95 23.09
N GLY A 94 -7.68 13.81 23.48
CA GLY A 94 -8.47 14.94 23.98
C GLY A 94 -8.58 16.13 23.01
N GLY A 95 -8.45 15.89 21.70
CA GLY A 95 -8.43 16.95 20.68
C GLY A 95 -7.06 17.60 20.43
N GLN A 96 -6.00 17.11 21.08
CA GLN A 96 -4.63 17.50 20.84
C GLN A 96 -3.90 16.43 20.02
N ILE A 97 -3.11 16.87 19.04
CA ILE A 97 -2.27 16.01 18.22
C ILE A 97 -0.94 15.84 18.95
N MET A 98 -0.51 14.61 19.18
CA MET A 98 0.74 14.28 19.84
C MET A 98 1.56 13.27 19.02
N PRO A 99 2.90 13.36 19.04
CA PRO A 99 3.75 12.42 18.32
C PRO A 99 3.64 11.00 18.89
N THR A 100 3.75 9.98 18.03
CA THR A 100 3.80 8.57 18.45
C THR A 100 5.21 8.08 18.76
N TYR A 101 6.24 8.83 18.37
CA TYR A 101 7.64 8.46 18.57
C TYR A 101 8.20 8.86 19.94
N ASP A 102 7.47 9.66 20.72
CA ASP A 102 7.91 10.09 22.04
C ASP A 102 7.34 9.15 23.11
N PRO A 103 8.18 8.29 23.72
CA PRO A 103 7.73 7.34 24.74
C PRO A 103 7.44 8.02 26.09
N SER A 104 7.85 9.28 26.29
CA SER A 104 7.65 10.02 27.53
C SER A 104 6.23 10.59 27.67
N VAL A 105 5.43 10.55 26.59
CA VAL A 105 4.06 11.06 26.57
C VAL A 105 3.06 9.99 26.16
N ASP A 106 1.97 9.87 26.91
CA ASP A 106 0.86 8.99 26.55
C ASP A 106 -0.50 9.67 26.73
N CYS A 107 -1.57 9.01 26.29
CA CYS A 107 -2.94 9.47 26.43
C CYS A 107 -3.71 8.57 27.39
N CYS A 108 -4.29 9.16 28.43
CA CYS A 108 -5.18 8.47 29.37
C CYS A 108 -6.51 9.21 29.44
N ASP A 109 -7.58 8.57 28.95
CA ASP A 109 -8.94 9.14 28.95
C ASP A 109 -9.02 10.58 28.40
N GLY A 110 -8.28 10.83 27.30
CA GLY A 110 -8.20 12.15 26.67
C GLY A 110 -7.23 13.14 27.32
N GLN A 111 -6.51 12.74 28.38
CA GLN A 111 -5.47 13.55 29.01
C GLN A 111 -4.08 13.11 28.55
N ILE A 112 -3.25 14.06 28.11
CA ILE A 112 -1.84 13.80 27.82
C ILE A 112 -1.09 13.69 29.16
N ILE A 113 -0.41 12.58 29.37
CA ILE A 113 0.35 12.28 30.59
C ILE A 113 1.83 12.10 30.31
N ASP A 114 2.66 12.49 31.27
CA ASP A 114 4.10 12.20 31.30
C ASP A 114 4.30 10.81 31.93
N THR A 115 4.75 9.85 31.11
CA THR A 115 4.92 8.45 31.53
C THR A 115 6.07 8.24 32.50
N SER A 116 6.93 9.25 32.72
CA SER A 116 7.95 9.24 33.77
C SER A 116 7.41 9.62 35.15
N LYS A 117 6.19 10.17 35.21
CA LYS A 117 5.53 10.63 36.44
C LYS A 117 4.20 9.94 36.72
N TYR A 118 3.51 9.48 35.68
CA TYR A 118 2.15 8.98 35.77
C TYR A 118 1.94 7.67 35.00
N VAL A 119 0.97 6.89 35.43
CA VAL A 119 0.47 5.67 34.78
C VAL A 119 -1.03 5.76 34.56
N CYS A 120 -1.51 5.21 33.44
CA CYS A 120 -2.94 5.07 33.16
C CYS A 120 -3.44 3.71 33.64
N GLN A 121 -4.28 3.68 34.66
CA GLN A 121 -4.88 2.45 35.17
C GLN A 121 -6.40 2.51 35.03
N LYS A 122 -6.97 1.69 34.12
CA LYS A 122 -8.41 1.65 33.86
C LYS A 122 -8.99 3.06 33.57
N GLY A 123 -8.33 3.83 32.72
CA GLY A 123 -8.73 5.20 32.35
C GLY A 123 -8.44 6.27 33.41
N ASN A 124 -7.81 5.92 34.53
CA ASN A 124 -7.47 6.89 35.58
C ASN A 124 -5.97 7.16 35.60
N VAL A 125 -5.61 8.44 35.64
CA VAL A 125 -4.23 8.91 35.79
C VAL A 125 -3.81 8.77 37.25
N LYS A 126 -2.71 8.06 37.51
CA LYS A 126 -2.12 7.89 38.85
C LYS A 126 -0.64 8.24 38.82
N PRO A 127 -0.08 8.86 39.87
CA PRO A 127 1.37 8.97 40.02
C PRO A 127 2.02 7.58 40.07
N LEU A 128 3.26 7.48 39.59
CA LEU A 128 4.11 6.30 39.76
C LEU A 128 4.50 6.08 41.23
#